data_AF-A0A7Y2EKJ3-F1
#
_entry.id   AF-A0A7Y2EKJ3-F1
#
_cell.length_a   1.000
_cell.length_b   1.000
_cell.length_c   1.000
_cell.angle_alpha   90.00
_cell.angle_beta   90.00
_cell.angle_gamma   90.00
#
_symmetry.space_group_name_H-M   'P 1'
#
loop_
_entity.id
_entity.type
_entity.pdbx_description
1 polymer ?
#
loop_
_entity_poly.entity_id
_entity_poly.type
_entity_poly.pdbx_seq_one_letter_code
_entity_poly.pdbx_strand_id
1 'polypeptide(L)'
;MNKIFLMTLAIVSTMACKQKDPIVVNYHQTKKVDTVDNYFGTEVKDPYRWLEDDMSEETGEWVKAQNAVTFEYLDTIPFRSELKERLESLWNYEKVGPPFEEGDYTYYY
;
A
#
# COMPACT_ATOMS: atom_id res chain seq x y z
N MET A 1 -38.66 37.94 -10.03
CA MET A 1 -37.90 36.68 -9.83
C MET A 1 -36.45 37.04 -9.54
N ASN A 2 -35.98 36.68 -8.36
CA ASN A 2 -34.85 37.31 -7.67
C ASN A 2 -33.51 37.06 -8.37
N LYS A 3 -32.95 38.09 -9.02
CA LYS A 3 -31.59 38.07 -9.59
C LYS A 3 -30.50 37.71 -8.56
N ILE A 4 -30.79 37.97 -7.27
CA ILE A 4 -29.97 37.57 -6.12
C ILE A 4 -29.86 36.04 -6.00
N PHE A 5 -30.93 35.30 -6.31
CA PHE A 5 -30.97 33.83 -6.17
C PHE A 5 -30.19 33.11 -7.29
N LEU A 6 -30.14 33.70 -8.48
CA LEU A 6 -29.30 33.22 -9.59
C LEU A 6 -27.81 33.48 -9.34
N MET A 7 -27.46 34.53 -8.60
CA MET A 7 -26.07 34.87 -8.29
C MET A 7 -25.48 33.96 -7.20
N THR A 8 -26.29 33.52 -6.23
CA THR A 8 -25.89 32.56 -5.19
C THR A 8 -25.67 31.14 -5.73
N LEU A 9 -26.41 30.72 -6.76
CA LEU A 9 -26.27 29.38 -7.35
C LEU A 9 -24.95 29.20 -8.13
N ALA A 10 -24.39 30.28 -8.68
CA ALA A 10 -23.12 30.25 -9.41
C ALA A 10 -21.89 30.13 -8.48
N ILE A 11 -21.96 30.66 -7.25
CA ILE A 11 -20.85 30.63 -6.28
C ILE A 11 -20.68 29.22 -5.66
N VAL A 12 -21.76 28.44 -5.57
CA VAL A 12 -21.69 27.05 -5.05
C VAL A 12 -21.00 26.11 -6.04
N SER A 13 -21.04 26.40 -7.35
CA SER A 13 -20.45 25.55 -8.39
C SER A 13 -18.92 25.62 -8.46
N THR A 14 -18.27 26.63 -7.87
CA THR A 14 -16.80 26.79 -7.94
C THR A 14 -16.04 26.11 -6.79
N MET A 15 -16.73 25.59 -5.76
CA MET A 15 -16.08 24.84 -4.66
C MET A 15 -15.91 23.34 -4.94
N ALA A 16 -16.43 22.83 -6.06
CA ALA A 16 -16.45 21.39 -6.36
C ALA A 16 -15.10 20.81 -6.85
N CYS A 17 -14.17 21.65 -7.31
CA CYS A 17 -12.82 21.22 -7.66
C CYS A 17 -11.82 21.67 -6.59
N LYS A 18 -11.70 20.90 -5.51
CA LYS A 18 -10.48 20.93 -4.68
C LYS A 18 -9.36 20.27 -5.48
N GLN A 19 -8.45 21.07 -6.03
CA GLN A 19 -7.19 20.59 -6.57
C GLN A 19 -6.43 19.90 -5.43
N LYS A 20 -6.20 18.59 -5.55
CA LYS A 20 -5.41 17.84 -4.56
C LYS A 20 -3.96 18.28 -4.70
N ASP A 21 -3.40 18.86 -3.64
CA ASP A 21 -1.96 19.10 -3.57
C ASP A 21 -1.22 17.77 -3.75
N PRO A 22 -0.10 17.75 -4.49
CA PRO A 22 0.69 16.54 -4.67
C PRO A 22 1.23 16.09 -3.31
N ILE A 23 1.04 14.82 -2.99
CA ILE A 23 1.59 14.25 -1.76
C ILE A 23 3.09 14.05 -1.96
N VAL A 24 3.90 14.81 -1.23
CA VAL A 24 5.36 14.66 -1.24
C VAL A 24 5.74 13.57 -0.25
N VAL A 25 6.36 12.50 -0.76
CA VAL A 25 6.83 11.37 0.06
C VAL A 25 8.33 11.51 0.30
N ASN A 26 8.73 11.56 1.56
CA ASN A 26 10.14 11.62 1.94
C ASN A 26 10.66 10.20 2.14
N TYR A 27 11.46 9.71 1.20
CA TYR A 27 12.06 8.38 1.31
C TYR A 27 13.27 8.38 2.24
N HIS A 28 13.38 7.32 3.05
CA HIS A 28 14.58 7.09 3.83
C HIS A 28 15.77 6.79 2.92
N GLN A 29 16.92 7.36 3.27
CA GLN A 29 18.15 7.10 2.56
C GLN A 29 18.52 5.62 2.70
N THR A 30 18.64 4.94 1.55
CA THR A 30 19.10 3.55 1.48
C THR A 30 20.57 3.57 1.10
N LYS A 31 21.44 3.04 1.96
CA LYS A 31 22.88 3.00 1.66
C LYS A 31 23.13 2.17 0.39
N LYS A 32 24.18 2.56 -0.33
CA LYS A 32 24.71 1.79 -1.46
C LYS A 32 26.05 1.18 -1.03
N VAL A 33 26.26 -0.09 -1.37
CA VAL A 33 27.54 -0.79 -1.18
C VAL A 33 28.18 -1.08 -2.54
N ASP A 34 29.45 -1.48 -2.53
CA ASP A 34 30.23 -1.68 -3.75
C ASP A 34 30.20 -3.13 -4.26
N THR A 35 29.18 -3.91 -3.92
CA THR A 35 29.06 -5.29 -4.42
C THR A 35 28.96 -5.29 -5.95
N VAL A 36 29.79 -6.14 -6.58
CA VAL A 36 29.81 -6.36 -8.03
C VAL A 36 29.91 -7.86 -8.28
N ASP A 37 29.00 -8.38 -9.10
CA ASP A 37 29.07 -9.75 -9.61
C ASP A 37 29.66 -9.77 -11.02
N ASN A 38 30.30 -10.87 -11.39
CA ASN A 38 30.82 -11.09 -12.74
C ASN A 38 30.05 -12.24 -13.42
N TYR A 39 29.41 -11.93 -14.55
CA TYR A 39 28.74 -12.91 -15.38
C TYR A 39 29.44 -13.01 -16.73
N PHE A 40 30.20 -14.09 -16.92
CA PHE A 40 30.91 -14.38 -18.18
C PHE A 40 31.80 -13.21 -18.67
N GLY A 41 32.49 -12.53 -17.74
CA GLY A 41 33.33 -11.37 -18.03
C GLY A 41 32.60 -10.03 -17.96
N THR A 42 31.28 -10.00 -17.77
CA THR A 42 30.50 -8.77 -17.60
C THR A 42 30.32 -8.45 -16.12
N GLU A 43 30.80 -7.29 -15.67
CA GLU A 43 30.59 -6.80 -14.32
C GLU A 43 29.20 -6.17 -14.15
N VAL A 44 28.47 -6.58 -13.11
CA VAL A 44 27.13 -6.08 -12.77
C VAL A 44 27.14 -5.62 -11.31
N LYS A 45 26.87 -4.32 -11.10
CA LYS A 45 26.83 -3.73 -9.77
C LYS A 45 25.51 -4.05 -9.08
N ASP A 46 25.59 -4.48 -7.82
CA ASP A 46 24.45 -4.69 -6.96
C ASP A 46 24.58 -3.87 -5.67
N PRO A 47 24.23 -2.57 -5.71
CA PRO A 47 24.47 -1.66 -4.61
C PRO A 47 23.60 -1.94 -3.38
N TYR A 48 22.65 -2.86 -3.46
CA TYR A 48 21.70 -3.17 -2.39
C TYR A 48 21.78 -4.61 -1.91
N ARG A 49 22.84 -5.36 -2.28
CA ARG A 49 23.09 -6.75 -1.83
C ARG A 49 22.91 -6.95 -0.32
N TRP A 50 23.23 -5.92 0.47
CA TRP A 50 23.08 -5.99 1.94
C TRP A 50 21.62 -6.20 2.39
N LEU A 51 20.62 -5.81 1.60
CA LEU A 51 19.20 -6.07 1.88
C LEU A 51 18.79 -7.54 1.67
N GLU A 52 19.66 -8.37 1.07
CA GLU A 52 19.39 -9.81 0.90
C GLU A 52 19.60 -10.60 2.20
N ASP A 53 20.31 -10.04 3.19
CA ASP A 53 20.41 -10.64 4.52
C ASP A 53 19.17 -10.27 5.35
N ASP A 54 18.17 -11.16 5.32
CA ASP A 54 16.87 -11.03 5.98
C ASP A 54 16.93 -11.17 7.51
N MET A 55 18.06 -11.64 8.05
CA MET A 55 18.29 -11.80 9.48
C MET A 55 19.15 -10.67 10.07
N SER A 56 19.70 -9.79 9.23
CA SER A 56 20.49 -8.65 9.69
C SER A 56 19.63 -7.59 10.40
N GLU A 57 20.19 -6.99 11.45
CA GLU A 57 19.57 -5.87 12.15
C GLU A 57 19.32 -4.69 11.21
N GLU A 58 20.27 -4.43 10.31
CA GLU A 58 20.21 -3.31 9.37
C GLU A 58 19.06 -3.44 8.34
N THR A 59 18.85 -4.63 7.77
CA THR A 59 17.69 -4.88 6.90
C THR A 59 16.39 -4.72 7.69
N GLY A 60 16.36 -5.22 8.93
CA GLY A 60 15.23 -5.04 9.83
C GLY A 60 14.90 -3.57 10.11
N GLU A 61 15.90 -2.73 10.34
CA GLU A 61 15.74 -1.29 10.52
C GLU A 61 15.25 -0.60 9.23
N TRP A 62 15.80 -0.98 8.08
CA TRP A 62 15.36 -0.46 6.79
C TRP A 62 13.90 -0.79 6.50
N VAL A 63 13.47 -2.03 6.75
CA VAL A 63 12.07 -2.45 6.58
C VAL A 63 11.13 -1.62 7.48
N LYS A 64 11.51 -1.41 8.75
CA LYS A 64 10.73 -0.56 9.67
C LYS A 64 10.60 0.87 9.13
N ALA A 65 11.69 1.45 8.64
CA ALA A 65 11.70 2.79 8.08
C ALA A 65 10.85 2.92 6.81
N GLN A 66 10.87 1.94 5.91
CA GLN A 66 10.01 1.91 4.72
C GLN A 66 8.53 1.74 5.09
N ASN A 67 8.23 0.88 6.07
CA ASN A 67 6.87 0.72 6.58
C ASN A 67 6.34 2.01 7.19
N ALA A 68 7.15 2.75 7.96
CA ALA A 68 6.75 4.03 8.54
C ALA A 68 6.32 5.02 7.44
N VAL A 69 7.15 5.24 6.42
CA VAL A 69 6.81 6.12 5.28
C VAL A 69 5.53 5.67 4.57
N THR A 70 5.39 4.36 4.37
CA THR A 70 4.22 3.79 3.68
C THR A 70 2.95 3.99 4.49
N PHE A 71 2.96 3.67 5.78
CA PHE A 71 1.77 3.80 6.62
C PHE A 71 1.43 5.26 6.89
N GLU A 72 2.41 6.14 7.10
CA GLU A 72 2.17 7.58 7.17
C GLU A 72 1.44 8.09 5.93
N TYR A 73 1.87 7.67 4.73
CA TYR A 73 1.19 8.02 3.50
C TYR A 73 -0.23 7.44 3.43
N LEU A 74 -0.39 6.15 3.70
CA LEU A 74 -1.68 5.47 3.61
C LEU A 74 -2.69 6.00 4.64
N ASP A 75 -2.22 6.45 5.81
CA ASP A 75 -3.04 7.06 6.86
C ASP A 75 -3.57 8.44 6.45
N THR A 76 -2.98 9.10 5.46
CA THR A 76 -3.51 10.36 4.90
C THR A 76 -4.76 10.16 4.03
N ILE A 77 -5.09 8.93 3.64
CA ILE A 77 -6.19 8.63 2.71
C ILE A 77 -7.53 8.61 3.48
N PRO A 78 -8.42 9.61 3.31
CA PRO A 78 -9.57 9.79 4.21
C PRO A 78 -10.59 8.65 4.21
N PHE A 79 -10.68 7.90 3.11
CA PHE A 79 -11.65 6.83 2.90
C PHE A 79 -11.05 5.42 3.10
N ARG A 80 -9.80 5.30 3.56
CA ARG A 80 -9.13 4.00 3.72
C ARG A 80 -9.85 3.08 4.70
N SER A 81 -10.31 3.62 5.83
CA SER A 81 -11.06 2.84 6.84
C SER A 81 -12.41 2.38 6.32
N GLU A 82 -13.15 3.25 5.62
CA GLU A 82 -14.44 2.90 5.00
C GLU A 82 -14.27 1.77 3.97
N LEU A 83 -13.22 1.83 3.15
CA LEU A 83 -12.91 0.76 2.20
C LEU A 83 -12.62 -0.57 2.91
N LYS A 84 -11.84 -0.54 4.00
CA LYS A 84 -11.54 -1.73 4.80
C LYS A 84 -12.83 -2.35 5.36
N GLU A 85 -13.68 -1.54 6.00
CA GLU A 85 -14.96 -2.00 6.57
C GLU A 85 -15.89 -2.58 5.50
N ARG A 86 -15.94 -1.96 4.32
CA ARG A 86 -16.75 -2.46 3.20
C ARG A 86 -16.26 -3.83 2.72
N LEU A 87 -14.94 -4.01 2.59
CA LEU A 87 -14.35 -5.28 2.18
C LEU A 87 -14.58 -6.36 3.24
N GLU A 88 -14.41 -6.03 4.53
CA GLU A 88 -14.69 -6.95 5.64
C GLU A 88 -16.15 -7.40 5.63
N SER A 89 -17.10 -6.48 5.43
CA SER A 89 -18.52 -6.80 5.33
C SER A 89 -18.83 -7.73 4.16
N LEU A 90 -18.20 -7.52 3.00
CA LEU A 90 -18.38 -8.37 1.82
C LEU A 90 -17.72 -9.75 1.99
N TRP A 91 -16.62 -9.82 2.74
CA TRP A 91 -15.89 -11.05 2.96
C TRP A 91 -16.55 -11.94 4.03
N ASN A 92 -17.32 -11.35 4.94
CA ASN A 92 -17.94 -12.05 6.07
C ASN A 92 -19.19 -12.84 5.67
N TYR A 93 -18.97 -13.97 5.00
CA TYR A 93 -19.99 -14.97 4.66
C TYR A 93 -19.41 -16.38 4.78
N GLU A 94 -20.28 -17.37 4.97
CA GLU A 94 -19.94 -18.78 5.07
C GLU A 94 -19.27 -19.29 3.78
N LYS A 95 -18.15 -20.00 3.93
CA LYS A 95 -17.41 -20.62 2.84
C LYS A 95 -17.23 -22.08 3.20
N VAL A 96 -17.62 -22.97 2.30
CA VAL A 96 -17.47 -24.42 2.47
C VAL A 96 -16.75 -24.95 1.25
N GLY A 97 -15.66 -25.67 1.47
CA GLY A 97 -14.94 -26.37 0.41
C GLY A 97 -15.74 -27.59 -0.11
N PRO A 98 -15.41 -28.11 -1.30
CA PRO A 98 -15.95 -29.40 -1.72
C PRO A 98 -15.54 -30.49 -0.70
N PRO A 99 -16.46 -31.40 -0.34
CA PRO A 99 -16.14 -32.48 0.59
C PRO A 99 -15.16 -33.47 -0.03
N PHE A 100 -14.37 -34.13 0.82
CA PHE A 100 -13.49 -35.23 0.46
C PHE A 100 -13.52 -36.34 1.52
N GLU A 101 -13.34 -37.59 1.09
CA GLU A 101 -13.42 -38.77 1.96
C GLU A 101 -12.02 -39.24 2.36
N GLU A 102 -11.84 -39.57 3.64
CA GLU A 102 -10.65 -40.25 4.16
C GLU A 102 -11.08 -41.35 5.15
N GLY A 103 -10.88 -42.61 4.75
CA GLY A 103 -11.38 -43.77 5.48
C GLY A 103 -12.90 -43.78 5.57
N ASP A 104 -13.43 -43.77 6.80
CA ASP A 104 -14.87 -43.78 7.10
C ASP A 104 -15.46 -42.37 7.32
N TYR A 105 -14.71 -41.30 7.04
CA TYR A 105 -15.09 -39.92 7.36
C TYR A 105 -15.04 -38.98 6.15
N THR A 106 -16.06 -38.12 6.06
CA THR A 106 -16.10 -36.98 5.13
C THR A 106 -15.53 -35.73 5.82
N TYR A 107 -14.59 -35.08 5.15
CA TYR A 107 -13.97 -33.83 5.58
C TYR A 107 -14.32 -32.70 4.62
N TYR A 108 -14.32 -31.47 5.13
CA TYR A 108 -14.38 -30.24 4.36
C TYR A 108 -13.69 -29.10 5.13
N TYR A 109 -13.28 -28.06 4.42
CA TYR A 109 -12.70 -26.84 4.98
C TYR A 109 -13.76 -25.80 5.26
#